data_AF-A0A2X2V518-F1
#
_entry.id   AF-A0A2X2V518-F1
#
_cell.length_a   1.000
_cell.length_b   1.000
_cell.length_c   1.000
_cell.angle_alpha   90.00
_cell.angle_beta   90.00
_cell.angle_gamma   90.00
#
_symmetry.space_group_name_H-M   'P 1'
#
loop_
_entity.id
_entity.type
_entity.pdbx_description
1 polymer ?
#
loop_
_entity_poly.entity_id
_entity_poly.type
_entity_poly.pdbx_seq_one_letter_code
_entity_poly.pdbx_strand_id
1 'polypeptide(L)'
;MRVSIPPFMWRLGAANLLAIGGGSWMVIDGTLTLGQLTSFVMYLGLMIWPMLALAWMFNIVERGSAAYSRIRAMLEEEPGVVDGDKTLPDGRAELVASDSPVPLPTDCSAHAAERQLHP
;
A
#
# COMPACT_ATOMS: atom_id res chain seq x y z
N MET A 1 -9.12 -16.09 25.94
CA MET A 1 -9.41 -15.00 24.97
C MET A 1 -8.59 -13.78 25.37
N ARG A 2 -7.51 -13.45 24.65
CA ARG A 2 -6.71 -12.25 24.92
C ARG A 2 -7.35 -11.10 24.15
N VAL A 3 -8.05 -10.20 24.85
CA VAL A 3 -8.61 -9.00 24.24
C VAL A 3 -7.44 -8.06 23.92
N SER A 4 -6.99 -8.06 22.67
CA SER A 4 -6.00 -7.10 22.19
C SER A 4 -6.71 -5.80 21.85
N ILE A 5 -6.79 -4.89 22.81
CA ILE A 5 -7.41 -3.58 22.60
C ILE A 5 -6.41 -2.75 21.79
N PRO A 6 -6.76 -2.30 20.58
CA PRO A 6 -5.85 -1.51 19.77
C PRO A 6 -5.56 -0.16 20.44
N PRO A 7 -4.29 0.30 20.46
CA PRO A 7 -3.84 1.45 21.25
C PRO A 7 -4.49 2.79 20.86
N PHE A 8 -5.19 2.87 19.71
CA PHE A 8 -5.94 4.07 19.34
C PHE A 8 -7.13 4.32 20.28
N MET A 9 -7.74 3.27 20.85
CA MET A 9 -8.86 3.39 21.78
C MET A 9 -8.47 4.16 23.04
N TRP A 10 -7.25 3.92 23.55
CA TRP A 10 -6.72 4.65 24.71
C TRP A 10 -6.58 6.15 24.42
N ARG A 11 -6.05 6.51 23.24
CA ARG A 11 -5.89 7.91 22.84
C ARG A 11 -7.23 8.63 22.66
N LEU A 12 -8.20 7.97 22.01
CA LEU A 12 -9.54 8.52 21.83
C LEU A 12 -10.27 8.68 23.17
N GLY A 13 -10.12 7.70 24.08
CA GLY A 13 -10.68 7.77 25.43
C GLY A 13 -10.09 8.94 26.23
N ALA A 14 -8.76 9.09 26.22
CA ALA A 14 -8.09 10.20 26.90
C ALA A 14 -8.50 11.58 26.34
N ALA A 15 -8.63 11.69 25.01
CA ALA A 15 -9.07 12.93 24.36
C ALA A 15 -10.53 13.29 24.73
N ASN A 16 -11.43 12.31 24.74
CA ASN A 16 -12.82 12.52 25.14
C ASN A 16 -12.93 12.85 26.64
N LEU A 17 -12.13 12.20 27.49
CA LEU A 17 -12.09 12.48 28.92
C LEU A 17 -11.65 13.93 29.18
N LEU A 18 -10.63 14.41 28.45
CA LEU A 18 -10.21 15.81 28.52
C LEU A 18 -11.29 16.78 28.00
N ALA A 19 -11.91 16.46 26.87
CA ALA A 19 -12.98 17.29 26.28
C ALA A 19 -14.18 17.42 27.22
N ILE A 20 -14.63 16.30 27.81
CA ILE A 20 -15.75 16.28 28.75
C ILE A 20 -15.34 16.91 30.07
N GLY A 21 -14.16 16.61 30.61
CA GLY A 21 -13.68 17.16 31.88
C GLY A 21 -13.53 18.68 31.83
N GLY A 22 -12.82 19.20 30.83
CA GLY A 22 -12.66 20.64 30.63
C GLY A 22 -13.97 21.33 30.26
N GLY A 23 -14.76 20.71 29.38
CA GLY A 23 -16.07 21.24 28.98
C GLY A 23 -17.08 21.28 30.14
N SER A 24 -17.06 20.29 31.04
CA SER A 24 -17.92 20.25 32.22
C SER A 24 -17.58 21.36 33.21
N TRP A 25 -16.29 21.68 33.38
CA TRP A 25 -15.87 22.83 34.21
C TRP A 25 -16.43 24.15 33.67
N MET A 26 -16.37 24.35 32.34
CA MET A 26 -16.94 25.54 31.67
C MET A 26 -18.46 25.63 31.74
N VAL A 27 -19.15 24.49 31.86
CA VAL A 27 -20.62 24.45 32.07
C VAL A 27 -20.98 24.91 33.48
N ILE A 28 -20.19 24.54 34.49
CA ILE A 28 -20.39 24.98 35.88
C ILE A 28 -20.17 26.49 36.02
N ASP A 29 -19.19 27.03 35.29
CA ASP A 29 -18.89 28.47 35.23
C ASP A 29 -19.93 29.27 34.42
N GLY A 30 -20.94 28.61 33.85
CA GLY A 30 -22.02 29.25 33.09
C GLY A 30 -21.63 29.73 31.69
N THR A 31 -20.40 29.46 31.23
CA THR A 31 -19.91 29.87 29.91
C THR A 31 -20.44 28.97 28.78
N LEU A 32 -20.78 27.70 29.08
CA LEU A 32 -21.35 26.75 28.12
C LEU A 32 -22.64 26.11 28.65
N THR A 33 -23.58 25.81 27.76
CA THR A 33 -24.77 25.00 28.08
C THR A 33 -24.48 23.50 27.93
N LEU A 34 -25.25 22.67 28.63
CA LEU A 34 -25.16 21.20 28.52
C LEU A 34 -25.35 20.69 27.07
N GLY A 35 -26.23 21.37 26.31
CA GLY A 35 -26.46 21.07 24.89
C GLY A 35 -25.22 21.34 24.04
N GLN A 36 -24.58 22.49 24.22
CA GLN A 36 -23.35 22.84 23.49
C GLN A 36 -22.21 21.86 23.77
N LEU A 37 -22.06 21.40 25.02
CA LEU A 37 -21.06 20.39 25.36
C LEU A 37 -21.33 19.07 24.63
N THR A 38 -22.57 18.60 24.63
CA THR A 38 -22.94 17.34 23.96
C THR A 38 -22.74 17.43 22.45
N SER A 39 -23.18 18.52 21.81
CA SER A 39 -22.98 18.75 20.37
C SER A 39 -21.51 18.78 20.00
N PHE A 40 -20.66 19.42 20.82
CA PHE A 40 -19.22 19.45 20.61
C PHE A 40 -18.61 18.04 20.60
N VAL A 41 -18.93 17.21 21.60
CA VAL A 41 -18.44 15.83 21.67
C VAL A 41 -18.93 14.99 20.50
N MET A 42 -20.20 15.16 20.08
CA MET A 42 -20.72 14.48 18.89
C MET A 42 -19.98 14.88 17.61
N TYR A 43 -19.70 16.16 17.41
CA TYR A 43 -18.95 16.62 16.24
C TYR A 43 -17.51 16.12 16.23
N LEU A 44 -16.84 16.11 17.39
CA LEU A 44 -15.52 15.48 17.52
C LEU A 44 -15.58 14.00 17.13
N GLY A 45 -16.59 13.27 17.62
CA GLY A 45 -16.82 11.87 17.29
C GLY A 45 -16.97 11.63 15.79
N LEU A 46 -17.74 12.48 15.12
CA LEU A 46 -17.96 12.40 13.68
C LEU A 46 -16.68 12.68 12.87
N MET A 47 -15.75 13.48 13.41
CA MET A 47 -14.50 13.84 12.74
C MET A 47 -13.40 12.76 12.83
N ILE A 48 -13.51 11.82 13.78
CA ILE A 48 -12.52 10.74 13.95
C ILE A 48 -12.46 9.85 12.71
N TRP A 49 -13.61 9.48 12.15
CA TRP A 49 -13.71 8.65 10.95
C TRP A 49 -13.06 9.28 9.70
N PRO A 50 -13.39 10.51 9.29
CA PRO A 50 -12.78 11.15 8.14
C PRO A 50 -11.28 11.39 8.32
N MET A 51 -10.80 11.72 9.53
CA MET A 51 -9.35 11.79 9.78
C MET A 51 -8.66 10.44 9.59
N LEU A 52 -9.25 9.34 10.07
CA LEU A 52 -8.69 8.00 9.90
C LEU A 52 -8.71 7.57 8.43
N ALA A 53 -9.80 7.86 7.71
CA ALA A 53 -9.94 7.58 6.30
C ALA A 53 -8.87 8.32 5.48
N LEU A 54 -8.59 9.58 5.80
CA LEU A 54 -7.51 10.36 5.19
C LEU A 54 -6.14 9.70 5.41
N ALA A 55 -5.83 9.27 6.64
CA ALA A 55 -4.57 8.58 6.93
C ALA A 55 -4.41 7.29 6.11
N TRP A 56 -5.49 6.54 5.91
CA TRP A 56 -5.50 5.38 5.03
C TRP A 56 -5.31 5.75 3.56
N MET A 57 -5.93 6.83 3.09
CA MET A 57 -5.81 7.32 1.72
C MET A 57 -4.35 7.66 1.40
N PHE A 58 -3.66 8.40 2.28
CA PHE A 58 -2.24 8.72 2.09
C PHE A 58 -1.38 7.46 1.99
N ASN A 59 -1.63 6.45 2.82
CA ASN A 59 -0.91 5.19 2.79
C ASN A 59 -1.11 4.44 1.44
N ILE A 60 -2.31 4.50 0.86
CA ILE A 60 -2.58 3.92 -0.46
C ILE A 60 -1.81 4.67 -1.55
N VAL A 61 -1.80 6.00 -1.51
CA VAL A 61 -1.09 6.83 -2.51
C VAL A 61 0.41 6.57 -2.48
N GLU A 62 1.02 6.52 -1.29
CA GLU A 62 2.45 6.22 -1.13
C GLU A 62 2.81 4.85 -1.71
N ARG A 63 2.04 3.81 -1.37
CA ARG A 63 2.25 2.45 -1.93
C ARG A 63 1.98 2.39 -3.43
N GLY A 64 0.98 3.14 -3.90
CA GLY A 64 0.59 3.21 -5.31
C GLY A 64 1.69 3.81 -6.19
N SER A 65 2.42 4.81 -5.69
CA SER A 65 3.54 5.44 -6.42
C SER A 65 4.65 4.43 -6.75
N ALA A 66 5.00 3.54 -5.81
CA ALA A 66 6.03 2.51 -6.02
C ALA A 66 5.55 1.38 -6.96
N ALA A 67 4.25 1.06 -6.92
CA ALA A 67 3.66 0.13 -7.89
C ALA A 67 3.67 0.73 -9.30
N TYR A 68 3.33 2.02 -9.43
CA TYR A 68 3.30 2.73 -10.70
C TYR A 68 4.69 2.77 -11.36
N SER A 69 5.75 3.04 -10.60
CA SER A 69 7.11 3.06 -11.15
C SER A 69 7.55 1.70 -11.71
N ARG A 70 7.15 0.59 -11.07
CA ARG A 70 7.45 -0.77 -11.56
C ARG A 70 6.69 -1.11 -12.84
N ILE A 71 5.40 -0.74 -12.91
CA ILE A 71 4.58 -0.97 -14.10
C ILE A 71 5.15 -0.19 -15.28
N ARG A 72 5.58 1.06 -15.06
CA ARG A 72 6.21 1.87 -16.10
C ARG A 72 7.50 1.25 -16.62
N ALA A 73 8.37 0.77 -15.73
CA ALA A 73 9.60 0.08 -16.13
C ALA A 73 9.32 -1.18 -16.96
N MET A 74 8.29 -1.95 -16.62
CA MET A 74 7.88 -3.11 -17.44
C MET A 74 7.30 -2.74 -18.81
N LEU A 75 6.66 -1.57 -18.92
CA LEU A 75 6.06 -1.13 -20.18
C LEU A 75 7.07 -0.46 -21.12
N GLU A 76 8.12 0.15 -20.56
CA GLU A 76 9.22 0.77 -21.31
C GLU A 76 10.31 -0.25 -21.70
N GLU A 77 10.26 -1.48 -21.19
CA GLU A 77 11.18 -2.55 -21.57
C GLU A 77 10.96 -2.95 -23.04
N GLU A 78 11.99 -2.79 -23.89
CA GLU A 78 11.92 -3.22 -25.28
C GLU A 78 11.83 -4.75 -25.39
N PRO A 79 11.00 -5.30 -26.30
CA PRO A 79 10.87 -6.74 -26.46
C PRO A 79 12.21 -7.34 -26.93
N GLY A 80 12.78 -8.22 -26.10
CA GLY A 80 14.06 -8.89 -26.37
C GLY A 80 14.06 -9.85 -27.57
N VAL A 81 12.90 -10.11 -28.18
CA VAL A 81 12.76 -10.90 -29.41
C VAL A 81 11.83 -10.14 -30.36
N VAL A 82 12.40 -9.60 -31.43
CA VAL A 82 11.63 -9.00 -32.53
C VAL A 82 11.20 -10.11 -33.47
N ASP A 83 9.89 -10.25 -33.69
CA ASP A 83 9.36 -11.20 -34.67
C ASP A 83 9.89 -10.88 -36.07
N GLY A 84 10.40 -11.90 -36.76
CA GLY A 84 10.84 -11.79 -38.14
C GLY A 84 9.66 -11.79 -39.10
N ASP A 85 9.73 -10.96 -40.15
CA ASP A 85 8.69 -10.77 -41.17
C ASP A 85 8.56 -11.95 -42.17
N LYS A 86 8.85 -13.18 -41.72
CA LYS A 86 8.83 -14.38 -42.56
C LYS A 86 7.54 -15.15 -42.36
N THR A 87 6.64 -15.06 -43.33
CA THR A 87 5.44 -15.89 -43.40
C THR A 87 5.84 -17.33 -43.75
N LEU A 88 5.59 -18.27 -42.85
CA LEU A 88 5.79 -19.70 -43.09
C LEU A 88 4.62 -20.25 -43.95
N PRO A 89 4.89 -21.05 -45.00
CA PRO A 89 3.84 -21.70 -45.77
C PRO A 89 3.13 -22.77 -44.95
N ASP A 90 1.80 -22.90 -45.10
CA ASP A 90 0.97 -23.90 -44.42
C ASP A 90 1.35 -25.32 -44.87
N GLY A 91 2.27 -25.93 -44.13
CA GLY A 91 2.75 -27.29 -44.34
C GLY A 91 3.59 -27.77 -43.15
N ARG A 92 3.50 -29.07 -42.84
CA ARG A 92 4.22 -29.69 -41.71
C ARG A 92 5.73 -29.68 -42.02
N ALA A 93 6.46 -28.74 -41.45
CA ALA A 93 7.91 -28.69 -41.53
C ALA A 93 8.55 -29.61 -40.47
N GLU A 94 9.69 -30.20 -40.81
CA GLU A 94 10.49 -31.03 -39.91
C GLU A 94 11.40 -30.14 -39.06
N LEU A 95 11.18 -30.14 -37.74
CA LEU A 95 11.99 -29.36 -36.80
C LEU A 95 13.33 -30.05 -36.60
N VAL A 96 14.39 -29.51 -37.19
CA VAL A 96 15.76 -29.93 -36.90
C VAL A 96 16.26 -29.12 -35.70
N ALA A 97 16.27 -29.73 -34.52
CA ALA A 97 16.92 -29.14 -33.36
C ALA A 97 18.44 -29.16 -33.58
N SER A 98 19.04 -27.99 -33.85
CA SER A 98 20.49 -27.86 -33.80
C SER A 98 20.91 -27.70 -32.34
N ASP A 99 21.78 -28.58 -31.87
CA ASP A 99 22.37 -28.54 -30.53
C ASP A 99 23.46 -27.44 -30.43
N SER A 100 23.09 -26.23 -30.86
CA SER A 100 23.94 -25.03 -30.78
C SER A 100 23.82 -24.46 -29.37
N PRO A 101 24.95 -24.22 -28.66
CA PRO A 101 24.90 -23.61 -27.35
C PRO A 101 24.24 -22.23 -27.44
N VAL A 102 23.06 -22.09 -26.82
CA VAL A 102 22.38 -20.80 -26.70
C VAL A 102 23.14 -19.94 -25.70
N PRO A 103 23.63 -18.75 -26.10
CA PRO A 103 24.22 -17.83 -25.15
C PRO A 103 23.14 -17.39 -24.15
N LEU A 104 23.30 -17.81 -22.91
CA LEU A 104 22.44 -17.38 -21.80
C LEU A 104 22.70 -15.91 -21.50
N PRO A 105 21.67 -15.16 -21.07
CA PRO A 105 21.87 -13.78 -20.62
C PRO A 105 22.79 -13.78 -19.38
N THR A 106 23.71 -12.80 -19.34
CA THR A 106 24.84 -12.77 -18.38
C THR A 106 24.40 -12.55 -16.93
N ASP A 107 23.17 -12.06 -16.72
CA ASP A 107 22.51 -11.86 -15.43
C ASP A 107 22.16 -13.17 -14.69
N CYS A 108 21.90 -14.24 -15.42
CA CYS A 108 21.59 -15.56 -14.86
C CYS A 108 22.80 -16.19 -14.14
N SER A 109 24.02 -15.93 -14.64
CA SER A 109 25.26 -16.41 -14.03
C SER A 109 25.61 -15.70 -12.71
N ALA A 110 25.25 -14.42 -12.59
CA ALA A 110 25.49 -13.62 -11.38
C ALA A 110 24.55 -14.03 -10.23
N HIS A 111 23.25 -14.25 -10.52
CA HIS A 111 22.29 -14.71 -9.50
C HIS A 111 22.51 -16.17 -9.07
N ALA A 112 23.02 -17.03 -9.95
CA ALA A 112 23.39 -18.40 -9.58
C ALA A 112 24.57 -18.45 -8.59
N ALA A 113 25.52 -17.50 -8.68
CA ALA A 113 26.66 -17.40 -7.78
C ALA A 113 26.28 -16.84 -6.39
N GLU A 114 25.39 -15.84 -6.32
CA GLU A 114 24.91 -15.30 -5.02
C GLU A 114 24.09 -16.32 -4.21
N ARG A 115 23.31 -17.18 -4.87
CA ARG A 115 22.50 -18.21 -4.21
C ARG A 115 23.33 -19.31 -3.53
N GLN A 116 24.62 -19.42 -3.87
CA GLN A 116 25.55 -20.37 -3.25
C GLN A 116 26.33 -19.76 -2.06
N LEU A 117 26.23 -18.44 -1.84
CA LEU A 117 27.02 -17.74 -0.81
C LEU A 117 26.29 -17.52 0.53
N HIS A 118 25.00 -17.83 0.61
CA HIS A 118 24.19 -17.71 1.84
C HIS A 118 23.75 -19.09 2.36
N PRO A 119 24.39 -19.65 3.41
CA PRO A 119 23.91 -20.83 4.12
C PRO A 119 22.71 -20.53 5.04
#